data_AF-A0A520X0X1-F1
#
_entry.id   AF-A0A520X0X1-F1
#
_cell.length_a   1.000
_cell.length_b   1.000
_cell.length_c   1.000
_cell.angle_alpha   90.00
_cell.angle_beta   90.00
_cell.angle_gamma   90.00
#
_symmetry.space_group_name_H-M   'P 1'
#
loop_
_entity.id
_entity.type
_entity.pdbx_description
1 polymer ?
#
loop_
_entity_poly.entity_id
_entity_poly.type
_entity_poly.pdbx_seq_one_letter_code
_entity_poly.pdbx_strand_id
1 'polypeptide(L)'
;MTTQNDLSRTGSTRTILGVVLILLLLVISAAGFFYWRQGMDGVDSDEVAAGTVAEGALSSADPEADAMPAPSASEAVQEAAEAVERVTVQQGGLEERLEAAERRVQLLDQQARAAAGNAARAEGLLIAFATRRAIERGAELGYLADQLRLRFGDGWPNAVSTIISMSRDPVTLDQLIFRLEGLEPELRNASEEPSLDRLRRELSELFIVRRESSPSPQPMRRMERARLFLESGRYESAIEEVQNMPGAVAAERWIADTRRYAATQRAIDLIETGALLEPRRLRDGSGITVDQPSPILQTSE
;
A
#
# COMPACT_ATOMS: atom_id res chain seq x y z
N MET A 1 69.59 -1.81 1.37
CA MET A 1 68.55 -1.71 2.41
C MET A 1 67.26 -1.26 1.74
N THR A 2 66.33 -2.21 1.60
CA THR A 2 64.87 -2.11 1.81
C THR A 2 64.22 -0.72 1.66
N THR A 3 63.21 -0.59 0.81
CA THR A 3 61.83 -0.83 1.28
C THR A 3 60.86 -1.21 0.16
N GLN A 4 59.89 -2.01 0.57
CA GLN A 4 59.04 -2.92 -0.17
C GLN A 4 57.69 -2.24 -0.45
N ASN A 5 57.12 -2.48 -1.64
CA ASN A 5 55.75 -2.11 -2.00
C ASN A 5 54.74 -2.94 -1.20
N ASP A 6 53.80 -2.27 -0.52
CA ASP A 6 52.60 -2.89 0.03
C ASP A 6 51.38 -2.52 -0.83
N LEU A 7 50.86 -3.49 -1.57
CA LEU A 7 49.54 -3.44 -2.22
C LEU A 7 48.57 -4.29 -1.39
N SER A 8 47.77 -3.63 -0.56
CA SER A 8 46.75 -4.28 0.26
C SER A 8 45.55 -4.72 -0.60
N ARG A 9 45.38 -6.04 -0.65
CA ARG A 9 44.31 -6.77 -1.34
C ARG A 9 43.06 -6.77 -0.46
N THR A 10 42.09 -5.89 -0.73
CA THR A 10 40.77 -5.91 -0.07
C THR A 10 39.64 -5.96 -1.10
N GLY A 11 39.21 -7.17 -1.48
CA GLY A 11 38.19 -7.34 -2.51
C GLY A 11 37.62 -8.75 -2.68
N SER A 12 37.66 -9.60 -1.65
CA SER A 12 37.25 -11.02 -1.78
C SER A 12 36.06 -11.41 -0.89
N THR A 13 35.91 -10.82 0.29
CA THR A 13 34.85 -11.26 1.23
C THR A 13 33.44 -10.82 0.81
N ARG A 14 33.29 -9.62 0.21
CA ARG A 14 31.99 -9.14 -0.29
C ARG A 14 31.52 -9.85 -1.57
N THR A 15 32.45 -10.28 -2.42
CA THR A 15 32.14 -11.05 -3.64
C THR A 15 31.81 -12.50 -3.30
N ILE A 16 32.52 -13.12 -2.35
CA ILE A 16 32.18 -14.46 -1.84
C ILE A 16 30.80 -14.47 -1.16
N LEU A 17 30.47 -13.46 -0.35
CA LEU A 17 29.16 -13.36 0.29
C LEU A 17 28.02 -13.23 -0.74
N GLY A 18 28.25 -12.45 -1.82
CA GLY A 18 27.30 -12.30 -2.91
C GLY A 18 27.04 -13.60 -3.66
N VAL A 19 28.08 -14.39 -3.94
CA VAL A 19 27.94 -15.69 -4.63
C VAL A 19 27.21 -16.71 -3.77
N VAL A 20 27.47 -16.74 -2.46
CA VAL A 20 26.75 -17.63 -1.52
C VAL A 20 25.26 -17.26 -1.44
N LEU A 21 24.93 -15.97 -1.38
CA LEU A 21 23.53 -15.52 -1.37
C LEU A 21 22.80 -15.90 -2.67
N ILE A 22 23.46 -15.76 -3.82
CA ILE A 22 22.89 -16.13 -5.12
C ILE A 22 22.65 -17.65 -5.19
N LEU A 23 23.59 -18.47 -4.72
CA LEU A 23 23.41 -19.92 -4.66
C LEU A 23 22.26 -20.32 -3.72
N LEU A 24 22.14 -19.66 -2.58
CA LEU A 24 21.07 -19.91 -1.62
C LEU A 24 19.69 -19.53 -2.19
N LEU A 25 19.60 -18.39 -2.89
CA LEU A 25 18.39 -18.01 -3.62
C LEU A 25 18.06 -18.98 -4.75
N LEU A 26 19.07 -19.52 -5.44
CA LEU A 26 18.88 -20.54 -6.49
C LEU A 26 18.32 -21.85 -5.91
N VAL A 27 18.82 -22.28 -4.75
CA VAL A 27 18.31 -23.48 -4.05
C VAL A 27 16.89 -23.28 -3.53
N ILE A 28 16.57 -22.12 -2.95
CA ILE A 28 15.20 -21.79 -2.51
C ILE A 28 14.26 -21.71 -3.71
N SER A 29 14.70 -21.10 -4.83
CA SER A 29 13.92 -21.02 -6.06
C SER A 29 13.69 -22.40 -6.69
N ALA A 30 14.68 -23.30 -6.64
CA ALA A 30 14.53 -24.66 -7.12
C ALA A 30 13.58 -25.48 -6.23
N ALA A 31 13.68 -25.35 -4.91
CA ALA A 31 12.75 -26.00 -3.97
C ALA A 31 11.31 -25.49 -4.12
N GLY A 32 11.13 -24.18 -4.29
CA GLY A 32 9.83 -23.57 -4.58
C GLY A 32 9.26 -24.00 -5.93
N PHE A 33 10.10 -24.12 -6.96
CA PHE A 33 9.70 -24.63 -8.28
C PHE A 33 9.30 -26.11 -8.23
N PHE A 34 10.03 -26.95 -7.48
CA PHE A 34 9.66 -28.35 -7.27
C PHE A 34 8.38 -28.50 -6.45
N TYR A 35 8.16 -27.67 -5.42
CA TYR A 35 6.92 -27.66 -4.63
C TYR A 35 5.73 -27.19 -5.47
N TRP A 36 5.90 -26.15 -6.29
CA TRP A 36 4.88 -25.65 -7.21
C TRP A 36 4.57 -26.66 -8.33
N ARG A 37 5.58 -27.36 -8.84
CA ARG A 37 5.41 -28.45 -9.82
C ARG A 37 4.73 -29.67 -9.22
N GLN A 38 5.13 -30.09 -8.01
CA GLN A 38 4.50 -31.20 -7.29
C GLN A 38 3.05 -30.88 -6.87
N GLY A 39 2.72 -29.59 -6.69
CA GLY A 39 1.35 -29.11 -6.52
C GLY A 39 0.51 -29.08 -7.81
N MET A 40 1.14 -29.19 -8.98
CA MET A 40 0.46 -29.34 -10.28
C MET A 40 0.43 -30.78 -10.80
N ASP A 41 1.40 -31.61 -10.40
CA ASP A 41 1.44 -33.07 -10.68
C ASP A 41 0.58 -33.88 -9.68
N GLY A 42 -0.22 -33.21 -8.83
CA GLY A 42 -1.19 -33.82 -7.92
C GLY A 42 -2.50 -34.28 -8.59
N VAL A 43 -2.51 -34.37 -9.92
CA VAL A 43 -3.53 -35.10 -10.69
C VAL A 43 -2.79 -36.19 -11.47
N ASP A 44 -3.08 -37.43 -11.09
CA ASP A 44 -2.53 -38.69 -11.60
C ASP A 44 -1.08 -39.03 -11.25
N SER A 45 -0.93 -39.73 -10.11
CA SER A 45 -0.28 -41.05 -10.05
C SER A 45 -0.54 -41.67 -8.66
N ASP A 46 -1.80 -41.99 -8.38
CA ASP A 46 -2.07 -43.07 -7.42
C ASP A 46 -1.81 -44.38 -8.16
N GLU A 47 -0.76 -45.05 -7.70
CA GLU A 47 -0.41 -46.43 -7.95
C GLU A 47 -1.58 -47.32 -7.50
N VAL A 48 -2.57 -47.46 -8.37
CA VAL A 48 -3.54 -48.55 -8.31
C VAL A 48 -2.76 -49.84 -8.52
N ALA A 49 -2.50 -50.54 -7.41
CA ALA A 49 -2.15 -51.94 -7.41
C ALA A 49 -3.21 -52.69 -8.22
N ALA A 50 -2.85 -53.04 -9.45
CA ALA A 50 -3.62 -53.90 -10.33
C ALA A 50 -3.70 -55.29 -9.69
N GLY A 51 -4.80 -55.56 -9.01
CA GLY A 51 -5.28 -56.92 -8.77
C GLY A 51 -5.67 -57.52 -10.12
N THR A 52 -4.77 -58.31 -10.68
CA THR A 52 -5.01 -59.17 -11.84
C THR A 52 -6.17 -60.13 -11.55
N VAL A 53 -7.32 -59.90 -12.17
CA VAL A 53 -8.35 -60.93 -12.33
C VAL A 53 -8.07 -61.63 -13.64
N ALA A 54 -7.46 -62.81 -13.55
CA ALA A 54 -7.27 -63.72 -14.67
C ALA A 54 -8.59 -64.44 -14.94
N GLU A 55 -9.09 -64.30 -16.16
CA GLU A 55 -10.12 -65.15 -16.74
C GLU A 55 -9.47 -66.49 -17.13
N GLY A 56 -10.01 -67.59 -16.61
CA GLY A 56 -9.58 -68.95 -16.89
C GLY A 56 -10.75 -69.91 -16.72
N ALA A 57 -11.18 -70.49 -17.83
CA ALA A 57 -12.42 -71.24 -18.00
C ALA A 57 -12.32 -72.73 -17.56
N LEU A 58 -13.49 -73.25 -17.16
CA LEU A 58 -13.99 -74.66 -17.16
C LEU A 58 -13.35 -75.70 -16.20
N SER A 59 -14.14 -76.25 -15.26
CA SER A 59 -14.82 -77.56 -15.43
C SER A 59 -15.53 -78.04 -14.15
N SER A 60 -16.82 -78.38 -14.31
CA SER A 60 -17.62 -79.45 -13.67
C SER A 60 -17.24 -80.02 -12.29
N ALA A 61 -18.16 -79.91 -11.33
CA ALA A 61 -18.67 -81.04 -10.55
C ALA A 61 -19.98 -80.64 -9.82
N ASP A 62 -21.08 -81.31 -10.19
CA ASP A 62 -22.25 -81.53 -9.33
C ASP A 62 -21.78 -82.41 -8.13
N PRO A 63 -22.37 -82.31 -6.92
CA PRO A 63 -23.67 -82.95 -6.75
C PRO A 63 -24.64 -82.27 -5.78
N GLU A 64 -25.90 -82.65 -5.96
CA GLU A 64 -26.90 -82.93 -4.93
C GLU A 64 -27.34 -81.79 -4.01
N ALA A 65 -28.60 -81.41 -4.29
CA ALA A 65 -29.59 -80.95 -3.34
C ALA A 65 -29.35 -81.41 -1.89
N ASP A 66 -29.14 -80.44 -1.02
CA ASP A 66 -29.52 -80.55 0.38
C ASP A 66 -30.44 -79.38 0.74
N ALA A 67 -31.58 -79.72 1.31
CA ALA A 67 -32.66 -78.81 1.63
C ALA A 67 -32.23 -77.80 2.70
N MET A 68 -32.34 -76.50 2.42
CA MET A 68 -32.34 -75.47 3.45
C MET A 68 -33.77 -75.12 3.85
N PRO A 69 -34.07 -74.90 5.15
CA PRO A 69 -35.39 -74.49 5.59
C PRO A 69 -35.66 -73.06 5.11
N ALA A 70 -36.90 -72.78 4.71
CA ALA A 70 -37.34 -71.41 4.46
C ALA A 70 -37.16 -70.59 5.75
N PRO A 71 -36.56 -69.38 5.70
CA PRO A 71 -36.50 -68.51 6.86
C PRO A 71 -37.94 -68.21 7.30
N SER A 72 -38.17 -68.23 8.60
CA SER A 72 -39.48 -67.86 9.13
C SER A 72 -39.73 -66.39 8.79
N ALA A 73 -40.97 -66.01 8.45
CA ALA A 73 -41.32 -64.62 8.13
C ALA A 73 -40.99 -63.62 9.26
N SER A 74 -40.70 -64.12 10.47
CA SER A 74 -40.24 -63.34 11.62
C SER A 74 -38.79 -62.85 11.49
N GLU A 75 -37.88 -63.67 10.95
CA GLU A 75 -36.45 -63.34 10.85
C GLU A 75 -36.19 -62.30 9.75
N ALA A 76 -36.88 -62.40 8.61
CA ALA A 76 -36.78 -61.44 7.52
C ALA A 76 -37.31 -60.03 7.89
N VAL A 77 -38.32 -59.97 8.78
CA VAL A 77 -38.85 -58.70 9.29
C VAL A 77 -37.86 -58.05 10.28
N GLN A 78 -37.14 -58.87 11.05
CA GLN A 78 -36.17 -58.42 12.02
C GLN A 78 -34.90 -57.89 11.35
N GLU A 79 -34.41 -58.56 10.31
CA GLU A 79 -33.28 -58.12 9.50
C GLU A 79 -33.58 -56.83 8.72
N ALA A 80 -34.82 -56.67 8.23
CA ALA A 80 -35.29 -55.44 7.61
C ALA A 80 -35.38 -54.27 8.60
N ALA A 81 -35.80 -54.52 9.85
CA ALA A 81 -35.81 -53.51 10.90
C ALA A 81 -34.39 -53.04 11.27
N GLU A 82 -33.43 -53.96 11.39
CA GLU A 82 -32.02 -53.64 11.63
C GLU A 82 -31.36 -52.93 10.44
N ALA A 83 -31.77 -53.23 9.21
CA ALA A 83 -31.34 -52.49 8.03
C ALA A 83 -31.87 -51.04 8.03
N VAL A 84 -33.13 -50.84 8.40
CA VAL A 84 -33.72 -49.49 8.54
C VAL A 84 -33.04 -48.72 9.68
N GLU A 85 -32.77 -49.34 10.82
CA GLU A 85 -32.07 -48.72 11.94
C GLU A 85 -30.64 -48.28 11.55
N ARG A 86 -29.88 -49.14 10.83
CA ARG A 86 -28.56 -48.79 10.29
C ARG A 86 -28.61 -47.62 9.32
N VAL A 87 -29.64 -47.54 8.46
CA VAL A 87 -29.83 -46.41 7.54
C VAL A 87 -30.16 -45.13 8.31
N THR A 88 -31.01 -45.19 9.35
CA THR A 88 -31.33 -44.02 10.17
C THR A 88 -30.12 -43.49 10.96
N VAL A 89 -29.25 -44.37 11.46
CA VAL A 89 -28.00 -43.98 12.15
C VAL A 89 -27.00 -43.36 11.16
N GLN A 90 -26.90 -43.89 9.93
CA GLN A 90 -26.07 -43.27 8.89
C GLN A 90 -26.60 -41.92 8.43
N GLN A 91 -27.92 -41.76 8.31
CA GLN A 91 -28.56 -40.48 8.00
C GLN A 91 -28.29 -39.45 9.08
N GLY A 92 -28.54 -39.78 10.36
CA GLY A 92 -28.23 -38.87 11.47
C GLY A 92 -26.76 -38.41 11.51
N GLY A 93 -25.82 -39.28 11.10
CA GLY A 93 -24.41 -38.90 10.95
C GLY A 93 -24.08 -38.06 9.70
N LEU A 94 -24.91 -38.10 8.65
CA LEU A 94 -24.82 -37.22 7.48
C LEU A 94 -25.34 -35.82 7.79
N GLU A 95 -26.46 -35.71 8.51
CA GLU A 95 -26.99 -34.42 8.97
C GLU A 95 -25.97 -33.68 9.86
N GLU A 96 -25.35 -34.37 10.83
CA GLU A 96 -24.32 -33.76 11.70
C GLU A 96 -23.09 -33.27 10.89
N ARG A 97 -22.67 -34.04 9.88
CA ARG A 97 -21.56 -33.65 8.99
C ARG A 97 -21.94 -32.47 8.09
N LEU A 98 -23.19 -32.41 7.63
CA LEU A 98 -23.70 -31.29 6.84
C LEU A 98 -23.71 -30.01 7.68
N GLU A 99 -24.26 -30.06 8.89
CA GLU A 99 -24.24 -28.92 9.83
C GLU A 99 -22.81 -28.48 10.20
N ALA A 100 -21.88 -29.43 10.36
CA ALA A 100 -20.47 -29.12 10.59
C ALA A 100 -19.80 -28.48 9.36
N ALA A 101 -20.11 -28.95 8.16
CA ALA A 101 -19.61 -28.40 6.91
C ALA A 101 -20.15 -26.98 6.67
N GLU A 102 -21.45 -26.74 6.90
CA GLU A 102 -22.07 -25.41 6.79
C GLU A 102 -21.43 -24.41 7.75
N ARG A 103 -21.25 -24.79 9.03
CA ARG A 103 -20.54 -23.96 10.00
C ARG A 103 -19.10 -23.67 9.57
N ARG A 104 -18.40 -24.67 9.02
CA ARG A 104 -17.04 -24.48 8.51
C ARG A 104 -17.00 -23.51 7.34
N VAL A 105 -17.94 -23.59 6.40
CA VAL A 105 -18.05 -22.64 5.29
C VAL A 105 -18.31 -21.22 5.79
N GLN A 106 -19.21 -21.04 6.78
CA GLN A 106 -19.47 -19.72 7.38
C GLN A 106 -18.21 -19.13 8.03
N LEU A 107 -17.44 -19.93 8.76
CA LEU A 107 -16.16 -19.50 9.35
C LEU A 107 -15.12 -19.16 8.28
N LEU A 108 -15.01 -19.97 7.22
CA LEU A 108 -14.10 -19.71 6.10
C LEU A 108 -14.48 -18.41 5.37
N ASP A 109 -15.76 -18.17 5.16
CA ASP A 109 -16.27 -16.94 4.52
C ASP A 109 -15.97 -15.70 5.40
N GLN A 110 -16.16 -15.81 6.72
CA GLN A 110 -15.78 -14.74 7.64
C GLN A 110 -14.26 -14.47 7.63
N GLN A 111 -13.44 -15.52 7.64
CA GLN A 111 -11.98 -15.43 7.55
C GLN A 111 -11.53 -14.85 6.21
N ALA A 112 -12.15 -15.24 5.10
CA ALA A 112 -11.86 -14.74 3.77
C ALA A 112 -12.17 -13.25 3.65
N ARG A 113 -13.32 -12.78 4.14
CA ARG A 113 -13.64 -11.34 4.19
C ARG A 113 -12.64 -10.57 5.05
N ALA A 114 -12.20 -11.16 6.16
CA ALA A 114 -11.22 -10.52 7.03
C ALA A 114 -9.83 -10.43 6.37
N ALA A 115 -9.40 -11.49 5.68
CA ALA A 115 -8.17 -11.49 4.90
C ALA A 115 -8.23 -10.47 3.76
N ALA A 116 -9.33 -10.41 3.02
CA ALA A 116 -9.53 -9.46 1.94
C ALA A 116 -9.49 -7.99 2.42
N GLY A 117 -10.14 -7.67 3.55
CA GLY A 117 -10.09 -6.32 4.11
C GLY A 117 -8.71 -5.92 4.64
N ASN A 118 -7.97 -6.87 5.22
CA ASN A 118 -6.57 -6.64 5.60
C ASN A 118 -5.65 -6.41 4.39
N ALA A 119 -5.82 -7.20 3.32
CA ALA A 119 -5.07 -7.05 2.09
C ALA A 119 -5.37 -5.69 1.43
N ALA A 120 -6.64 -5.31 1.31
CA ALA A 120 -7.02 -4.02 0.74
C ALA A 120 -6.46 -2.83 1.54
N ARG A 121 -6.40 -2.93 2.87
CA ARG A 121 -5.74 -1.93 3.73
C ARG A 121 -4.24 -1.83 3.43
N ALA A 122 -3.55 -2.96 3.38
CA ALA A 122 -2.12 -3.00 3.10
C ALA A 122 -1.81 -2.44 1.70
N GLU A 123 -2.59 -2.82 0.69
CA GLU A 123 -2.49 -2.28 -0.66
C GLU A 123 -2.76 -0.78 -0.72
N GLY A 124 -3.80 -0.31 -0.01
CA GLY A 124 -4.10 1.12 0.11
C GLY A 124 -2.92 1.91 0.69
N LEU A 125 -2.31 1.41 1.76
CA LEU A 125 -1.12 2.02 2.37
C LEU A 125 0.09 2.02 1.44
N LEU A 126 0.33 0.92 0.73
CA LEU A 126 1.44 0.82 -0.22
C LEU A 126 1.28 1.83 -1.37
N ILE A 127 0.06 1.99 -1.88
CA ILE A 127 -0.24 2.94 -2.94
C ILE A 127 -0.13 4.38 -2.44
N ALA A 128 -0.62 4.68 -1.25
CA ALA A 128 -0.50 6.01 -0.64
C ALA A 128 0.98 6.37 -0.40
N PHE A 129 1.77 5.45 0.15
CA PHE A 129 3.21 5.65 0.37
C PHE A 129 3.98 5.83 -0.95
N ALA A 130 3.70 4.99 -1.95
CA ALA A 130 4.33 5.09 -3.26
C ALA A 130 3.96 6.42 -3.97
N THR A 131 2.72 6.89 -3.77
CA THR A 131 2.23 8.18 -4.25
C THR A 131 2.97 9.33 -3.59
N ARG A 132 3.08 9.33 -2.25
CA ARG A 132 3.87 10.33 -1.51
C ARG A 132 5.29 10.40 -2.05
N ARG A 133 5.94 9.24 -2.19
CA ARG A 133 7.32 9.16 -2.68
C ARG A 133 7.48 9.62 -4.13
N ALA A 134 6.47 9.45 -4.98
CA ALA A 134 6.47 9.95 -6.34
C ALA A 134 6.35 11.48 -6.36
N ILE A 135 5.38 12.05 -5.63
CA ILE A 135 5.15 13.49 -5.54
C ILE A 135 6.36 14.22 -4.94
N GLU A 136 6.96 13.71 -3.87
CA GLU A 136 8.16 14.30 -3.27
C GLU A 136 9.35 14.35 -4.23
N ARG A 137 9.47 13.36 -5.12
CA ARG A 137 10.51 13.33 -6.16
C ARG A 137 10.15 14.17 -7.39
N GLY A 138 8.93 14.71 -7.46
CA GLY A 138 8.41 15.35 -8.65
C GLY A 138 8.27 14.40 -9.84
N ALA A 139 8.00 13.12 -9.59
CA ALA A 139 7.78 12.12 -10.63
C ALA A 139 6.29 12.04 -10.99
N GLU A 140 6.00 11.83 -12.28
CA GLU A 140 4.65 11.49 -12.73
C GLU A 140 4.21 10.15 -12.13
N LEU A 141 2.91 10.00 -11.83
CA LEU A 141 2.40 8.79 -11.17
C LEU A 141 2.32 7.57 -12.10
N GLY A 142 2.18 7.77 -13.41
CA GLY A 142 1.94 6.68 -14.35
C GLY A 142 0.80 5.77 -13.89
N TYR A 143 1.07 4.47 -13.77
CA TYR A 143 0.10 3.46 -13.31
C TYR A 143 -0.47 3.73 -11.91
N LEU A 144 0.24 4.43 -11.02
CA LEU A 144 -0.30 4.79 -9.70
C LEU A 144 -1.53 5.68 -9.81
N ALA A 145 -1.64 6.50 -10.86
CA ALA A 145 -2.81 7.36 -11.05
C ALA A 145 -4.08 6.53 -11.24
N ASP A 146 -3.99 5.42 -11.96
CA ASP A 146 -5.13 4.52 -12.18
C ASP A 146 -5.45 3.72 -10.92
N GLN A 147 -4.41 3.30 -10.19
CA GLN A 147 -4.58 2.64 -8.89
C GLN A 147 -5.25 3.56 -7.84
N LEU A 148 -4.89 4.85 -7.81
CA LEU A 148 -5.54 5.83 -6.95
C LEU A 148 -7.02 6.01 -7.31
N ARG A 149 -7.35 6.13 -8.60
CA ARG A 149 -8.74 6.23 -9.06
C ARG A 149 -9.54 5.00 -8.70
N LEU A 150 -8.99 3.81 -8.97
CA LEU A 150 -9.65 2.55 -8.69
C LEU A 150 -9.96 2.39 -7.20
N ARG A 151 -9.05 2.76 -6.31
CA ARG A 151 -9.16 2.41 -4.88
C ARG A 151 -9.70 3.51 -4.00
N PHE A 152 -9.34 4.76 -4.29
CA PHE A 152 -9.68 5.93 -3.49
C PHE A 152 -10.67 6.85 -4.20
N GLY A 153 -10.99 6.60 -5.48
CA GLY A 153 -11.81 7.50 -6.30
C GLY A 153 -13.22 7.72 -5.79
N ASP A 154 -13.85 6.70 -5.20
CA ASP A 154 -15.21 6.82 -4.65
C ASP A 154 -15.22 7.50 -3.27
N GLY A 155 -14.27 7.14 -2.40
CA GLY A 155 -14.19 7.68 -1.04
C GLY A 155 -13.66 9.11 -1.00
N TRP A 156 -12.68 9.43 -1.84
CA TRP A 156 -11.94 10.71 -1.80
C TRP A 156 -11.65 11.27 -3.21
N PRO A 157 -12.68 11.51 -4.04
CA PRO A 157 -12.50 11.95 -5.43
C PRO A 157 -11.68 13.25 -5.55
N ASN A 158 -11.91 14.21 -4.64
CA ASN A 158 -11.20 15.49 -4.64
C ASN A 158 -9.72 15.34 -4.30
N ALA A 159 -9.37 14.44 -3.35
CA ALA A 159 -7.99 14.19 -2.98
C ALA A 159 -7.24 13.52 -4.13
N VAL A 160 -7.84 12.48 -4.72
CA VAL A 160 -7.30 11.77 -5.88
C VAL A 160 -7.09 12.74 -7.05
N SER A 161 -8.07 13.58 -7.36
CA SER A 161 -7.94 14.59 -8.42
C SER A 161 -6.80 15.57 -8.16
N THR A 162 -6.66 16.06 -6.91
CA THR A 162 -5.60 16.99 -6.51
C THR A 162 -4.22 16.34 -6.72
N ILE A 163 -4.02 15.13 -6.23
CA ILE A 163 -2.77 14.37 -6.35
C ILE A 163 -2.41 14.12 -7.82
N ILE A 164 -3.38 13.69 -8.63
CA ILE A 164 -3.16 13.42 -10.05
C ILE A 164 -2.83 14.71 -10.79
N SER A 165 -3.50 15.83 -10.47
CA SER A 165 -3.20 17.11 -11.09
C SER A 165 -1.78 17.58 -10.77
N MET A 166 -1.35 17.43 -9.51
CA MET A 166 0.00 17.76 -9.08
C MET A 166 1.06 16.88 -9.76
N SER A 167 0.75 15.60 -10.02
CA SER A 167 1.69 14.72 -10.71
C SER A 167 1.99 15.13 -12.15
N ARG A 168 1.09 15.86 -12.81
CA ARG A 168 1.24 16.34 -14.20
C ARG A 168 2.06 17.63 -14.31
N ASP A 169 2.07 18.44 -13.26
CA ASP A 169 2.87 19.67 -13.15
C ASP A 169 3.52 19.70 -11.76
N PRO A 170 4.58 18.90 -11.55
CA PRO A 170 5.13 18.67 -10.23
C PRO A 170 5.90 19.89 -9.70
N VAL A 171 5.57 20.29 -8.47
CA VAL A 171 6.36 21.23 -7.68
C VAL A 171 6.91 20.50 -6.45
N THR A 172 8.23 20.55 -6.23
CA THR A 172 8.87 19.92 -5.07
C THR A 172 9.21 20.96 -4.00
N LEU A 173 9.37 20.50 -2.75
CA LEU A 173 9.80 21.37 -1.65
C LEU A 173 11.13 22.06 -1.95
N ASP A 174 12.10 21.33 -2.48
CA ASP A 174 13.41 21.90 -2.85
C ASP A 174 13.28 23.01 -3.90
N GLN A 175 12.37 22.84 -4.88
CA GLN A 175 12.09 23.89 -5.86
C GLN A 175 11.44 25.11 -5.21
N LEU A 176 10.53 24.91 -4.25
CA LEU A 176 9.92 26.03 -3.53
C LEU A 176 10.93 26.80 -2.69
N ILE A 177 11.87 26.10 -2.03
CA ILE A 177 12.95 26.71 -1.26
C ILE A 177 13.87 27.49 -2.19
N PHE A 178 14.35 26.86 -3.27
CA PHE A 178 15.23 27.51 -4.24
C PHE A 178 14.59 28.74 -4.89
N ARG A 179 13.31 28.65 -5.28
CA ARG A 179 12.56 29.79 -5.85
C ARG A 179 12.38 30.90 -4.82
N LEU A 180 12.14 30.57 -3.55
CA LEU A 180 12.04 31.57 -2.48
C LEU A 180 13.36 32.34 -2.30
N GLU A 181 14.49 31.63 -2.30
CA GLU A 181 15.82 32.24 -2.23
C GLU A 181 16.10 33.15 -3.44
N GLY A 182 15.73 32.70 -4.65
CA GLY A 182 15.86 33.51 -5.86
C GLY A 182 15.02 34.79 -5.85
N LEU A 183 13.88 34.78 -5.16
CA LEU A 183 12.99 35.94 -5.01
C LEU A 183 13.49 36.95 -3.95
N GLU A 184 14.56 36.63 -3.20
CA GLU A 184 15.01 37.47 -2.09
C GLU A 184 15.27 38.94 -2.45
N PRO A 185 15.98 39.27 -3.55
CA PRO A 185 16.22 40.68 -3.92
C PRO A 185 14.93 41.45 -4.21
N GLU A 186 13.96 40.79 -4.86
CA GLU A 186 12.67 41.37 -5.22
C GLU A 186 11.76 41.51 -4.00
N LEU A 187 11.78 40.54 -3.09
CA LEU A 187 10.98 40.58 -1.86
C LEU A 187 11.45 41.64 -0.86
N ARG A 188 12.76 41.95 -0.86
CA ARG A 188 13.36 43.01 -0.02
C ARG A 188 12.96 44.41 -0.47
N ASN A 189 12.88 44.63 -1.77
CA ASN A 189 12.56 45.92 -2.34
C ASN A 189 11.06 45.93 -2.65
N ALA A 190 10.24 46.70 -1.91
CA ALA A 190 8.96 47.13 -2.50
C ALA A 190 9.32 47.72 -3.84
N SER A 191 8.74 47.26 -4.96
CA SER A 191 9.06 47.80 -6.28
C SER A 191 8.98 49.33 -6.20
N GLU A 192 10.14 49.97 -6.10
CA GLU A 192 10.22 51.39 -5.78
C GLU A 192 10.02 52.11 -7.10
N GLU A 193 8.76 52.29 -7.51
CA GLU A 193 8.48 53.28 -8.53
C GLU A 193 9.07 54.62 -8.06
N PRO A 194 9.92 55.28 -8.87
CA PRO A 194 10.51 56.55 -8.49
C PRO A 194 9.40 57.62 -8.43
N SER A 195 8.84 57.83 -7.24
CA SER A 195 7.86 58.89 -7.00
C SER A 195 8.56 60.23 -6.78
N LEU A 196 8.03 61.29 -7.39
CA LEU A 196 8.51 62.68 -7.22
C LEU A 196 8.56 63.12 -5.75
N ASP A 197 7.74 62.50 -4.90
CA ASP A 197 7.74 62.74 -3.46
C ASP A 197 9.02 62.26 -2.76
N ARG A 198 9.72 61.24 -3.29
CA ARG A 198 11.01 60.80 -2.77
C ARG A 198 12.13 61.76 -3.15
N LEU A 199 12.17 62.21 -4.40
CA LEU A 199 13.13 63.23 -4.85
C LEU A 199 13.00 64.52 -4.01
N ARG A 200 11.77 64.92 -3.70
CA ARG A 200 11.50 66.08 -2.84
C ARG A 200 11.99 65.87 -1.40
N ARG A 201 11.87 64.66 -0.85
CA ARG A 201 12.36 64.30 0.49
C ARG A 201 13.89 64.23 0.55
N GLU A 202 14.54 63.65 -0.45
CA GLU A 202 16.01 63.56 -0.52
C GLU A 202 16.67 64.94 -0.60
N LEU A 203 16.04 65.89 -1.30
CA LEU A 203 16.51 67.29 -1.31
C LEU A 203 16.36 67.99 0.06
N SER A 204 15.40 67.57 0.90
CA SER A 204 15.26 68.07 2.27
C SER A 204 16.15 67.36 3.30
N GLU A 205 16.70 66.18 2.98
CA GLU A 205 17.59 65.41 3.86
C GLU A 205 19.09 65.67 3.61
N LEU A 206 19.45 66.51 2.62
CA LEU A 206 20.84 66.91 2.36
C LEU A 206 21.49 67.67 3.54
N PHE A 207 20.73 67.97 4.61
CA PHE A 207 21.21 68.44 5.90
C PHE A 207 20.79 67.49 7.03
N ILE A 208 21.44 66.34 7.18
CA ILE A 208 21.28 65.49 8.38
C ILE A 208 22.63 65.00 8.91
N VAL A 209 22.96 65.45 10.12
CA VAL A 209 24.05 64.94 10.97
C VAL A 209 23.73 63.49 11.35
N ARG A 210 24.56 62.55 10.89
CA ARG A 210 24.41 61.12 11.16
C ARG A 210 24.97 60.77 12.55
N ARG A 211 24.09 60.31 13.43
CA ARG A 211 24.44 59.44 14.58
C ARG A 211 24.00 58.01 14.24
N GLU A 212 24.89 57.06 14.50
CA GLU A 212 24.76 55.63 14.18
C GLU A 212 23.51 55.01 14.81
N SER A 213 22.51 54.72 13.98
CA SER A 213 21.57 53.61 14.20
C SER A 213 21.04 53.17 12.83
N SER A 214 21.63 52.08 12.30
CA SER A 214 21.22 51.48 11.03
C SER A 214 19.76 51.00 11.08
N PRO A 215 18.96 51.14 10.01
CA PRO A 215 17.57 50.67 9.98
C PRO A 215 17.45 49.16 10.27
N SER A 216 16.37 48.79 10.95
CA SER A 216 16.12 47.45 11.50
C SER A 216 16.10 46.29 10.47
N PRO A 217 16.69 45.11 10.77
CA PRO A 217 16.75 43.92 9.90
C PRO A 217 15.44 43.11 9.85
N GLN A 218 14.27 43.75 9.75
CA GLN A 218 12.99 43.05 9.80
C GLN A 218 12.69 42.19 8.56
N PRO A 219 12.97 42.63 7.31
CA PRO A 219 12.70 41.81 6.12
C PRO A 219 13.62 40.58 6.03
N MET A 220 14.90 40.72 6.35
CA MET A 220 15.86 39.60 6.36
C MET A 220 15.43 38.51 7.36
N ARG A 221 14.96 38.94 8.55
CA ARG A 221 14.38 38.02 9.54
C ARG A 221 13.06 37.39 9.09
N ARG A 222 12.25 38.05 8.24
CA ARG A 222 11.02 37.47 7.67
C ARG A 222 11.36 36.39 6.64
N MET A 223 12.36 36.62 5.79
CA MET A 223 12.80 35.65 4.79
C MET A 223 13.28 34.35 5.44
N GLU A 224 14.15 34.49 6.44
CA GLU A 224 14.66 33.34 7.19
C GLU A 224 13.54 32.57 7.91
N ARG A 225 12.55 33.28 8.49
CA ARG A 225 11.36 32.62 9.06
C ARG A 225 10.52 31.91 8.01
N ALA A 226 10.28 32.51 6.85
CA ALA A 226 9.54 31.89 5.76
C ALA A 226 10.19 30.58 5.30
N ARG A 227 11.53 30.57 5.19
CA ARG A 227 12.30 29.35 4.91
C ARG A 227 12.11 28.29 5.98
N LEU A 228 12.29 28.65 7.26
CA LEU A 228 12.10 27.71 8.37
C LEU A 228 10.66 27.16 8.42
N PHE A 229 9.66 27.98 8.09
CA PHE A 229 8.27 27.56 7.95
C PHE A 229 8.10 26.52 6.82
N LEU A 230 8.68 26.76 5.63
CA LEU A 230 8.65 25.78 4.54
C LEU A 230 9.32 24.46 4.90
N GLU A 231 10.53 24.51 5.45
CA GLU A 231 11.32 23.31 5.79
C GLU A 231 10.63 22.46 6.88
N SER A 232 9.86 23.09 7.76
CA SER A 232 9.08 22.42 8.80
C SER A 232 7.67 22.02 8.37
N GLY A 233 7.30 22.20 7.09
CA GLY A 233 5.99 21.83 6.55
C GLY A 233 4.85 22.81 6.91
N ARG A 234 5.16 23.97 7.49
CA ARG A 234 4.18 25.02 7.84
C ARG A 234 3.98 25.98 6.66
N TYR A 235 3.42 25.47 5.57
CA TYR A 235 3.34 26.16 4.29
C TYR A 235 2.53 27.46 4.35
N GLU A 236 1.40 27.46 5.06
CA GLU A 236 0.55 28.64 5.22
C GLU A 236 1.27 29.77 5.97
N SER A 237 2.02 29.45 7.03
CA SER A 237 2.83 30.43 7.76
C SER A 237 3.98 30.99 6.90
N ALA A 238 4.58 30.17 6.03
CA ALA A 238 5.57 30.65 5.09
C ALA A 238 4.97 31.65 4.10
N ILE A 239 3.79 31.34 3.56
CA ILE A 239 3.03 32.21 2.66
C ILE A 239 2.66 33.53 3.36
N GLU A 240 2.26 33.51 4.62
CA GLU A 240 1.97 34.72 5.41
C GLU A 240 3.20 35.60 5.60
N GLU A 241 4.36 35.02 5.91
CA GLU A 241 5.59 35.82 6.07
C GLU A 241 6.00 36.52 4.77
N VAL A 242 5.88 35.84 3.62
CA VAL A 242 6.19 36.41 2.31
C VAL A 242 5.17 37.47 1.89
N GLN A 243 3.87 37.26 2.13
CA GLN A 243 2.84 38.27 1.84
C GLN A 243 3.01 39.56 2.64
N ASN A 244 3.61 39.46 3.83
CA ASN A 244 3.91 40.62 4.67
C ASN A 244 5.23 41.32 4.29
N MET A 245 5.90 40.91 3.21
CA MET A 245 7.10 41.57 2.71
C MET A 245 6.76 42.72 1.76
N PRO A 246 7.61 43.76 1.68
CA PRO A 246 7.37 44.92 0.82
C PRO A 246 7.20 44.54 -0.67
N GLY A 247 7.95 43.55 -1.17
CA GLY A 247 7.90 43.08 -2.56
C GLY A 247 6.97 41.88 -2.81
N ALA A 248 5.96 41.63 -1.96
CA ALA A 248 5.13 40.42 -2.01
C ALA A 248 4.49 40.13 -3.38
N VAL A 249 4.19 41.16 -4.17
CA VAL A 249 3.61 41.04 -5.53
C VAL A 249 4.50 40.21 -6.46
N ALA A 250 5.82 40.30 -6.32
CA ALA A 250 6.76 39.51 -7.12
C ALA A 250 6.66 37.99 -6.84
N ALA A 251 6.14 37.60 -5.67
CA ALA A 251 6.05 36.21 -5.24
C ALA A 251 4.69 35.54 -5.51
N GLU A 252 3.76 36.17 -6.25
CA GLU A 252 2.43 35.62 -6.51
C GLU A 252 2.45 34.18 -7.03
N ARG A 253 3.33 33.90 -8.00
CA ARG A 253 3.49 32.55 -8.55
C ARG A 253 4.00 31.55 -7.52
N TRP A 254 5.00 31.95 -6.73
CA TRP A 254 5.56 31.11 -5.66
C TRP A 254 4.52 30.82 -4.57
N ILE A 255 3.69 31.81 -4.22
CA ILE A 255 2.57 31.65 -3.28
C ILE A 255 1.56 30.62 -3.84
N ALA A 256 1.19 30.74 -5.12
CA ALA A 256 0.27 29.81 -5.77
C ALA A 256 0.81 28.37 -5.80
N ASP A 257 2.08 28.20 -6.14
CA ASP A 257 2.76 26.90 -6.16
C ASP A 257 2.84 26.29 -4.75
N THR A 258 3.11 27.09 -3.72
CA THR A 258 3.18 26.64 -2.32
C THR A 258 1.81 26.20 -1.82
N ARG A 259 0.72 26.93 -2.17
CA ARG A 259 -0.66 26.51 -1.86
C ARG A 259 -1.02 25.19 -2.56
N ARG A 260 -0.63 25.02 -3.83
CA ARG A 260 -0.84 23.78 -4.58
C ARG A 260 -0.11 22.60 -3.95
N TYR A 261 1.13 22.82 -3.52
CA TYR A 261 1.92 21.83 -2.79
C TYR A 261 1.27 21.44 -1.46
N ALA A 262 0.88 22.42 -0.65
CA ALA A 262 0.21 22.20 0.65
C ALA A 262 -1.14 21.47 0.51
N ALA A 263 -1.93 21.81 -0.51
CA ALA A 263 -3.17 21.09 -0.82
C ALA A 263 -2.91 19.62 -1.20
N THR A 264 -1.82 19.35 -1.92
CA THR A 264 -1.43 17.98 -2.28
C THR A 264 -0.98 17.19 -1.06
N GLN A 265 -0.17 17.77 -0.17
CA GLN A 265 0.24 17.10 1.07
C GLN A 265 -0.98 16.70 1.92
N ARG A 266 -1.93 17.62 2.11
CA ARG A 266 -3.20 17.32 2.81
C ARG A 266 -4.01 16.23 2.11
N ALA A 267 -4.04 16.21 0.78
CA ALA A 267 -4.72 15.17 0.03
C ALA A 267 -4.07 13.79 0.22
N ILE A 268 -2.74 13.73 0.28
CA ILE A 268 -1.98 12.51 0.58
C ILE A 268 -2.28 12.04 2.00
N ASP A 269 -2.21 12.94 2.98
CA ASP A 269 -2.53 12.61 4.38
C ASP A 269 -3.95 12.07 4.54
N LEU A 270 -4.90 12.61 3.75
CA LEU A 270 -6.28 12.16 3.76
C LEU A 270 -6.44 10.72 3.21
N ILE A 271 -5.77 10.36 2.12
CA ILE A 271 -5.84 8.98 1.59
C ILE A 271 -5.07 8.00 2.48
N GLU A 272 -3.98 8.42 3.14
CA GLU A 272 -3.26 7.59 4.11
C GLU A 272 -4.11 7.33 5.34
N THR A 273 -4.72 8.38 5.91
CA THR A 273 -5.64 8.27 7.04
C THR A 273 -6.88 7.46 6.66
N GLY A 274 -7.43 7.68 5.47
CA GLY A 274 -8.55 6.92 4.91
C GLY A 274 -8.23 5.44 4.79
N ALA A 275 -7.02 5.11 4.34
CA ALA A 275 -6.56 3.72 4.28
C ALA A 275 -6.50 3.07 5.67
N LEU A 276 -6.06 3.81 6.71
CA LEU A 276 -5.98 3.30 8.08
C LEU A 276 -7.33 3.16 8.77
N LEU A 277 -8.18 4.20 8.67
CA LEU A 277 -9.34 4.37 9.54
C LEU A 277 -10.68 4.00 8.89
N GLU A 278 -10.78 3.98 7.57
CA GLU A 278 -12.05 3.74 6.87
C GLU A 278 -11.92 2.80 5.65
N PRO A 279 -11.57 1.51 5.85
CA PRO A 279 -11.47 0.52 4.77
C PRO A 279 -12.75 0.41 3.95
N ARG A 280 -13.92 0.71 4.53
CA ARG A 280 -15.21 0.68 3.83
C ARG A 280 -15.36 1.62 2.65
N ARG A 281 -14.53 2.65 2.59
CA ARG A 281 -14.48 3.57 1.45
C ARG A 281 -13.43 3.18 0.41
N LEU A 282 -12.69 2.09 0.64
CA LEU A 282 -11.71 1.55 -0.30
C LEU A 282 -12.31 0.47 -1.18
N ARG A 283 -11.71 0.31 -2.36
CA ARG A 283 -11.86 -0.88 -3.20
C ARG A 283 -10.62 -1.76 -3.15
N ASP A 284 -10.83 -3.07 -3.28
CA ASP A 284 -9.75 -4.04 -3.44
C ASP A 284 -9.15 -4.01 -4.85
N GLY A 285 -8.15 -4.87 -5.10
CA GLY A 285 -7.48 -4.96 -6.42
C GLY A 285 -8.38 -5.39 -7.58
N SER A 286 -9.58 -5.91 -7.30
CA SER A 286 -10.60 -6.27 -8.30
C SER A 286 -11.67 -5.18 -8.49
N GLY A 287 -11.60 -4.11 -7.70
CA GLY A 287 -12.57 -3.01 -7.74
C GLY A 287 -13.82 -3.27 -6.89
N ILE A 288 -13.83 -4.26 -6.01
CA ILE A 288 -14.95 -4.54 -5.11
C ILE A 288 -14.79 -3.72 -3.83
N THR A 289 -15.88 -3.14 -3.32
CA THR A 289 -15.89 -2.38 -2.06
C THR A 289 -15.59 -3.30 -0.86
N VAL A 290 -14.70 -2.87 0.02
CA VAL A 290 -14.32 -3.63 1.21
C VAL A 290 -15.36 -3.43 2.31
N ASP A 291 -16.11 -4.44 2.75
CA ASP A 291 -17.15 -4.23 3.77
C ASP A 291 -16.63 -4.34 5.23
N GLN A 292 -15.34 -4.64 5.42
CA GLN A 292 -14.76 -4.89 6.73
C GLN A 292 -14.54 -3.58 7.54
N PRO A 293 -15.01 -3.49 8.79
CA PRO A 293 -14.72 -2.36 9.68
C PRO A 293 -13.25 -2.33 10.11
N SER A 294 -12.75 -1.14 10.45
CA SER A 294 -11.38 -0.93 10.95
C SER A 294 -11.12 -1.70 12.25
N PRO A 295 -10.01 -2.45 12.34
CA PRO A 295 -9.65 -3.17 13.57
C PRO A 295 -9.36 -2.21 14.74
N ILE A 296 -8.94 -0.97 14.44
CA ILE A 296 -8.64 0.07 15.42
C ILE A 296 -9.90 0.54 16.16
N LEU A 297 -11.07 0.46 15.52
CA LEU A 297 -12.35 0.77 16.17
C LEU A 297 -12.86 -0.39 17.03
N GLN A 298 -12.44 -1.63 16.76
CA GLN A 298 -12.88 -2.82 17.51
C GLN A 298 -12.20 -2.95 18.87
N THR A 299 -11.03 -2.34 19.09
CA THR A 299 -10.29 -2.39 20.36
C THR A 299 -10.77 -1.37 21.40
N SER A 300 -11.90 -0.70 21.17
CA SER A 300 -12.39 0.43 22.01
C SER A 300 -13.51 0.06 22.97
N GLU A 301 -13.90 -1.22 23.05
CA GLU A 301 -14.96 -1.74 23.93
C GLU A 301 -14.42 -2.67 25.02
#